data_AF-V9VXC7-F1
#
_entry.id   AF-V9VXC7-F1
#
_cell.length_a   1.000
_cell.length_b   1.000
_cell.length_c   1.000
_cell.angle_alpha   90.00
_cell.angle_beta   90.00
_cell.angle_gamma   90.00
#
_symmetry.space_group_name_H-M   'P 1'
#
loop_
_entity.id
_entity.type
_entity.pdbx_description
1 polymer ?
#
loop_
_entity_poly.entity_id
_entity_poly.type
_entity_poly.pdbx_seq_one_letter_code
_entity_poly.pdbx_strand_id
1 'polypeptide(L)'
;MGRSGNRGRQAADYRSSTAYVLILFLSSDSADPPGALPMSIRLFKTIAFMAILAALAIGTTAPVTARDGDSNHVTRRMALMTSQKAAMDVLTGMMAGRSSFDRDRARAARRQLIRSTGTIRKHFKKARMDPRSHARPSIWHAWKDFKARADTAEAAARNLSTRSLPALRRTLPSLMQSCLSCHETYRNTPNSFTTH
;
A
#
# COMPACT_ATOMS: atom_id res chain seq x y z
N MET A 1 -67.10 24.83 8.07
CA MET A 1 -66.32 26.10 8.04
C MET A 1 -64.84 25.72 8.08
N GLY A 2 -63.89 26.23 7.31
CA GLY A 2 -63.78 27.33 6.35
C GLY A 2 -62.32 27.33 5.85
N ARG A 3 -62.12 27.92 4.68
CA ARG A 3 -61.01 27.78 3.72
C ARG A 3 -59.81 28.71 4.03
N SER A 4 -58.70 28.48 3.29
CA SER A 4 -57.57 29.41 2.96
C SER A 4 -56.26 29.14 3.72
N GLY A 5 -55.05 29.09 3.15
CA GLY A 5 -54.57 29.34 1.79
C GLY A 5 -53.10 29.84 1.80
N ASN A 6 -52.17 28.97 1.38
CA ASN A 6 -50.94 29.18 0.59
C ASN A 6 -49.82 30.22 0.96
N ARG A 7 -48.59 29.71 1.15
CA ARG A 7 -47.25 30.15 0.65
C ARG A 7 -46.17 29.60 1.60
N GLY A 8 -45.05 28.98 1.22
CA GLY A 8 -44.44 28.62 -0.04
C GLY A 8 -42.99 28.18 0.22
N ARG A 9 -42.43 27.43 -0.75
CA ARG A 9 -41.00 27.16 -1.02
C ARG A 9 -40.25 26.08 -0.23
N GLN A 10 -40.03 25.01 -1.01
CA GLN A 10 -38.76 24.32 -1.24
C GLN A 10 -38.34 23.25 -0.23
N ALA A 11 -38.89 22.07 -0.47
CA ALA A 11 -38.25 20.78 -0.22
C ALA A 11 -37.04 20.60 -1.15
N ALA A 12 -35.96 20.06 -0.60
CA ALA A 12 -34.93 19.36 -1.35
C ALA A 12 -34.46 18.16 -0.52
N ASP A 13 -35.22 17.08 -0.64
CA ASP A 13 -34.80 15.72 -0.35
C ASP A 13 -33.57 15.38 -1.20
N TYR A 14 -32.45 15.03 -0.57
CA TYR A 14 -31.32 14.42 -1.27
C TYR A 14 -31.40 12.89 -1.08
N ARG A 15 -32.31 12.28 -1.83
CA ARG A 15 -32.36 10.83 -2.06
C ARG A 15 -31.81 10.54 -3.46
N SER A 16 -30.80 9.68 -3.50
CA SER A 16 -30.45 8.79 -4.61
C SER A 16 -30.28 9.40 -6.00
N SER A 17 -29.04 9.59 -6.44
CA SER A 17 -28.70 9.62 -7.87
C SER A 17 -27.22 9.35 -8.07
N THR A 18 -26.88 8.12 -8.41
CA THR A 18 -25.97 7.78 -9.55
C THR A 18 -25.85 6.25 -9.70
N ALA A 19 -27.00 5.58 -9.81
CA ALA A 19 -27.14 4.43 -10.70
C ALA A 19 -27.10 4.85 -12.20
N TYR A 20 -26.83 6.13 -12.47
CA TYR A 20 -26.79 6.72 -13.81
C TYR A 20 -25.44 6.59 -14.54
N VAL A 21 -24.39 6.08 -13.89
CA VAL A 21 -23.10 5.84 -14.56
C VAL A 21 -23.09 4.52 -15.34
N LEU A 22 -24.11 3.66 -15.15
CA LEU A 22 -24.18 2.33 -15.78
C LEU A 22 -25.15 2.22 -16.96
N ILE A 23 -25.66 3.35 -17.50
CA ILE A 23 -26.65 3.33 -18.61
C ILE A 23 -26.09 3.93 -19.92
N LEU A 24 -24.80 4.28 -20.00
CA LEU A 24 -24.21 4.82 -21.25
C LEU A 24 -23.33 3.83 -22.02
N PHE A 25 -23.34 2.53 -21.68
CA PHE A 25 -22.50 1.50 -22.33
C PHE A 25 -23.27 0.37 -23.00
N LEU A 26 -24.53 0.56 -23.38
CA LEU A 26 -25.25 -0.43 -24.16
C LEU A 26 -25.97 0.21 -25.35
N SER A 27 -25.64 -0.31 -26.54
CA SER A 27 -26.51 -0.39 -27.69
C SER A 27 -26.79 0.92 -28.44
N SER A 28 -25.99 1.19 -29.45
CA SER A 28 -26.50 1.76 -30.71
C SER A 28 -25.83 1.01 -31.85
N ASP A 29 -26.30 -0.22 -32.00
CA ASP A 29 -26.22 -0.99 -33.23
C ASP A 29 -27.12 -0.33 -34.28
N SER A 30 -26.62 -0.29 -35.51
CA SER A 30 -27.34 -0.19 -36.78
C SER A 30 -28.60 0.67 -36.87
N ALA A 31 -28.46 1.87 -37.44
CA ALA A 31 -29.11 2.25 -38.71
C ALA A 31 -29.12 3.78 -38.88
N ASP A 32 -28.27 4.30 -39.76
CA ASP A 32 -28.47 5.62 -40.36
C ASP A 32 -28.42 5.48 -41.90
N PRO A 33 -29.44 5.96 -42.63
CA PRO A 33 -29.49 5.92 -44.09
C PRO A 33 -28.53 6.94 -44.73
N PRO A 34 -28.13 6.75 -46.00
CA PRO A 34 -27.17 7.63 -46.67
C PRO A 34 -27.82 8.98 -47.02
N GLY A 35 -27.61 9.97 -46.16
CA GLY A 35 -28.07 11.34 -46.37
C GLY A 35 -27.19 12.33 -45.63
N ALA A 36 -26.40 13.09 -46.39
CA ALA A 36 -25.41 14.06 -45.93
C ALA A 36 -25.93 15.02 -44.84
N LEU A 37 -25.13 15.24 -43.79
CA LEU A 37 -25.21 16.44 -42.97
C LEU A 37 -23.83 17.06 -42.69
N PRO A 38 -23.73 18.40 -42.70
CA PRO A 38 -22.49 19.14 -42.92
C PRO A 38 -21.54 19.17 -41.72
N MET A 39 -20.25 19.25 -42.06
CA MET A 39 -19.07 19.25 -41.20
C MET A 39 -18.99 20.40 -40.15
N SER A 40 -19.97 21.31 -40.13
CA SER A 40 -20.02 22.48 -39.24
C SER A 40 -20.55 22.21 -37.83
N ILE A 41 -21.23 21.08 -37.58
CA ILE A 41 -21.82 20.77 -36.26
C ILE A 41 -20.82 20.10 -35.31
N ARG A 42 -19.71 19.56 -35.83
CA ARG A 42 -18.69 18.88 -35.01
C ARG A 42 -17.76 19.83 -34.25
N LEU A 43 -17.75 21.12 -34.58
CA LEU A 43 -16.82 22.09 -33.99
C LEU A 43 -17.37 22.81 -32.74
N PHE A 44 -18.69 22.84 -32.54
CA PHE A 44 -19.31 23.49 -31.37
C PHE A 44 -19.42 22.61 -30.12
N LYS A 45 -19.24 21.28 -30.25
CA LYS A 45 -19.33 20.34 -29.11
C LYS A 45 -18.06 20.30 -28.25
N THR A 46 -16.93 20.79 -28.74
CA THR A 46 -15.63 20.70 -28.03
C THR A 46 -15.36 21.91 -27.12
N ILE A 47 -16.05 23.04 -27.30
CA ILE A 47 -15.78 24.26 -26.53
C ILE A 47 -16.56 24.27 -25.20
N ALA A 48 -17.72 23.61 -25.11
CA ALA A 48 -18.51 23.56 -23.88
C ALA A 48 -17.98 22.56 -22.82
N PHE A 49 -17.09 21.64 -23.19
CA PHE A 49 -16.56 20.61 -22.27
C PHE A 49 -15.40 21.10 -21.38
N MET A 50 -14.77 22.23 -21.73
CA MET A 50 -13.60 22.77 -21.02
C MET A 50 -13.95 23.74 -19.87
N ALA A 51 -15.20 24.20 -19.75
CA ALA A 51 -15.58 25.23 -18.77
C ALA A 51 -16.20 24.68 -17.46
N ILE A 52 -16.47 23.38 -17.35
CA ILE A 52 -17.16 22.77 -16.18
C ILE A 52 -16.20 22.09 -15.19
N LEU A 53 -14.91 21.96 -15.51
CA LEU A 53 -13.91 21.30 -14.64
C LEU A 53 -13.28 22.21 -13.56
N ALA A 54 -13.65 23.49 -13.49
CA ALA A 54 -12.91 24.48 -12.69
C ALA A 54 -13.53 24.85 -11.32
N ALA A 55 -14.65 24.27 -10.88
CA ALA A 55 -15.43 24.85 -9.77
C ALA A 55 -15.87 23.92 -8.64
N LEU A 56 -15.15 22.83 -8.34
CA LEU A 56 -15.44 22.05 -7.11
C LEU A 56 -14.17 21.62 -6.37
N ALA A 57 -13.37 22.62 -5.98
CA ALA A 57 -12.15 22.45 -5.20
C ALA A 57 -12.22 23.30 -3.92
N ILE A 58 -13.12 22.99 -2.99
CA ILE A 58 -12.95 23.38 -1.58
C ILE A 58 -13.44 22.22 -0.70
N GLY A 59 -12.66 21.14 -0.67
CA GLY A 59 -12.71 20.19 0.43
C GLY A 59 -11.86 20.73 1.56
N THR A 60 -12.46 21.03 2.72
CA THR A 60 -11.72 21.41 3.93
C THR A 60 -10.92 20.22 4.44
N THR A 61 -9.67 20.09 4.01
CA THR A 61 -8.71 19.21 4.67
C THR A 61 -8.30 19.88 5.98
N ALA A 62 -8.82 19.40 7.11
CA ALA A 62 -8.23 19.73 8.39
C ALA A 62 -6.74 19.32 8.36
N PRO A 63 -5.79 20.21 8.72
CA PRO A 63 -4.40 19.83 8.78
C PRO A 63 -4.23 18.83 9.92
N VAL A 64 -4.08 17.55 9.59
CA VAL A 64 -3.44 16.59 10.50
C VAL A 64 -1.99 17.03 10.56
N THR A 65 -1.64 17.80 11.57
CA THR A 65 -0.24 18.16 11.83
C THR A 65 0.50 16.89 12.26
N ALA A 66 0.93 16.10 11.28
CA ALA A 66 1.98 15.12 11.50
C ALA A 66 3.19 15.92 11.97
N ARG A 67 3.60 15.71 13.22
CA ARG A 67 4.78 16.38 13.77
C ARG A 67 5.98 15.90 12.94
N ASP A 68 6.50 16.76 12.06
CA ASP A 68 7.43 16.43 10.97
C ASP A 68 8.74 15.74 11.41
N GLY A 69 9.06 15.77 12.71
CA GLY A 69 10.20 15.04 13.28
C GLY A 69 9.96 13.55 13.55
N ASP A 70 8.75 13.15 13.95
CA ASP A 70 8.46 11.78 14.39
C ASP A 70 8.16 10.84 13.20
N SER A 71 7.55 11.38 12.15
CA SER A 71 7.23 10.65 10.91
C SER A 71 8.50 10.12 10.22
N ASN A 72 9.60 10.88 10.23
CA ASN A 72 10.86 10.48 9.58
C ASN A 72 11.47 9.22 10.24
N HIS A 73 11.41 9.11 11.57
CA HIS A 73 11.89 7.91 12.26
C HIS A 73 11.09 6.66 11.89
N VAL A 74 9.76 6.78 11.85
CA VAL A 74 8.87 5.66 11.52
C VAL A 74 9.01 5.28 10.05
N THR A 75 9.09 6.26 9.15
CA THR A 75 9.38 6.04 7.72
C THR A 75 10.68 5.27 7.53
N ARG A 76 11.77 5.63 8.24
CA ARG A 76 13.05 4.93 8.11
C ARG A 76 13.00 3.47 8.54
N ARG A 77 12.29 3.12 9.63
CA ARG A 77 12.17 1.70 10.04
C ARG A 77 11.25 0.91 9.10
N MET A 78 10.22 1.55 8.52
CA MET A 78 9.38 0.91 7.49
C MET A 78 10.20 0.65 6.22
N ALA A 79 10.97 1.63 5.75
CA ALA A 79 11.88 1.47 4.61
C ALA A 79 12.89 0.34 4.85
N LEU A 80 13.44 0.23 6.07
CA LEU A 80 14.31 -0.88 6.46
C LEU A 80 13.62 -2.23 6.26
N MET A 81 12.41 -2.42 6.79
CA MET A 81 11.65 -3.67 6.68
C MET A 81 11.24 -3.98 5.23
N THR A 82 10.86 -2.97 4.46
CA THR A 82 10.58 -3.11 3.02
C THR A 82 11.82 -3.57 2.26
N SER A 83 13.00 -3.03 2.58
CA SER A 83 14.26 -3.47 1.95
C SER A 83 14.60 -4.93 2.28
N GLN A 84 14.28 -5.40 3.49
CA GLN A 84 14.46 -6.80 3.88
C GLN A 84 13.51 -7.70 3.08
N LYS A 85 12.23 -7.31 2.96
CA LYS A 85 11.25 -8.02 2.14
C LYS A 85 11.71 -8.16 0.68
N ALA A 86 12.19 -7.08 0.06
CA ALA A 86 12.65 -7.12 -1.33
C ALA A 86 13.80 -8.12 -1.53
N ALA A 87 14.75 -8.18 -0.59
CA ALA A 87 15.84 -9.15 -0.63
C ALA A 87 15.31 -10.59 -0.43
N MET A 88 14.34 -10.80 0.45
CA MET A 88 13.69 -12.11 0.62
C MET A 88 12.90 -12.54 -0.62
N ASP A 89 12.24 -11.62 -1.32
CA ASP A 89 11.48 -11.93 -2.54
C ASP A 89 12.41 -12.47 -3.64
N VAL A 90 13.62 -11.90 -3.79
CA VAL A 90 14.65 -12.42 -4.70
C VAL A 90 15.04 -13.86 -4.34
N LEU A 91 15.37 -14.11 -3.07
CA LEU A 91 15.86 -15.42 -2.62
C LEU A 91 14.76 -16.48 -2.69
N THR A 92 13.54 -16.14 -2.29
CA THR A 92 12.39 -17.04 -2.33
C THR A 92 11.91 -17.30 -3.76
N GLY A 93 12.02 -16.32 -4.66
CA GLY A 93 11.79 -16.49 -6.09
C GLY A 93 12.73 -17.55 -6.70
N MET A 94 14.03 -17.48 -6.39
CA MET A 94 15.00 -18.49 -6.80
C MET A 94 14.73 -19.85 -6.16
N MET A 95 14.46 -19.88 -4.85
CA MET A 95 14.17 -21.11 -4.11
C MET A 95 12.98 -21.87 -4.71
N ALA A 96 11.91 -21.15 -5.04
CA ALA A 96 10.67 -21.65 -5.59
C ALA A 96 10.72 -21.91 -7.11
N GLY A 97 11.82 -21.60 -7.79
CA GLY A 97 11.95 -21.77 -9.24
C GLY A 97 11.18 -20.75 -10.09
N ARG A 98 10.62 -19.69 -9.49
CA ARG A 98 9.98 -18.58 -10.22
C ARG A 98 10.99 -17.71 -10.99
N SER A 99 12.26 -17.80 -10.62
CA SER A 99 13.39 -17.20 -11.31
C SER A 99 14.55 -18.19 -11.32
N SER A 100 15.38 -18.17 -12.37
CA SER A 100 16.62 -18.95 -12.40
C SER A 100 17.54 -18.58 -11.22
N PHE A 101 18.31 -19.57 -10.74
CA PHE A 101 19.28 -19.32 -9.69
C PHE A 101 20.45 -18.52 -10.25
N ASP A 102 20.61 -17.30 -9.74
CA ASP A 102 21.74 -16.43 -10.01
C ASP A 102 22.51 -16.23 -8.71
N ARG A 103 23.77 -16.68 -8.71
CA ARG A 103 24.64 -16.67 -7.53
C ARG A 103 24.94 -15.26 -7.05
N ASP A 104 25.16 -14.31 -7.96
CA ASP A 104 25.59 -12.96 -7.59
C ASP A 104 24.41 -12.11 -7.12
N ARG A 105 23.24 -12.29 -7.73
CA ARG A 105 21.99 -11.73 -7.20
C ARG A 105 21.64 -12.31 -5.83
N ALA A 106 21.80 -13.62 -5.63
CA ALA A 106 21.59 -14.24 -4.31
C ALA A 106 22.56 -13.67 -3.26
N ARG A 107 23.85 -13.55 -3.61
CA ARG A 107 24.87 -12.93 -2.74
C ARG A 107 24.55 -11.47 -2.42
N ALA A 108 24.09 -10.69 -3.39
CA ALA A 108 23.69 -9.29 -3.19
C ALA A 108 22.50 -9.19 -2.21
N ALA A 109 21.47 -10.01 -2.40
CA ALA A 109 20.32 -10.09 -1.49
C ALA A 109 20.75 -10.47 -0.06
N ARG A 110 21.62 -11.48 0.08
CA ARG A 110 22.20 -11.84 1.40
C ARG A 110 22.95 -10.67 2.05
N ARG A 111 23.80 -9.95 1.31
CA ARG A 111 24.53 -8.79 1.86
C ARG A 111 23.56 -7.69 2.32
N GLN A 112 22.50 -7.45 1.56
CA GLN A 112 21.45 -6.50 1.95
C GLN A 112 20.74 -6.94 3.24
N LEU A 113 20.41 -8.22 3.37
CA LEU A 113 19.82 -8.77 4.58
C LEU A 113 20.74 -8.59 5.78
N ILE A 114 22.02 -8.96 5.69
CA ILE A 114 22.99 -8.78 6.78
C ILE A 114 23.07 -7.31 7.24
N ARG A 115 23.16 -6.36 6.30
CA ARG A 115 23.22 -4.93 6.65
C ARG A 115 21.93 -4.43 7.30
N SER A 116 20.79 -4.84 6.78
CA SER A 116 19.49 -4.34 7.22
C SER A 116 19.03 -4.99 8.53
N THR A 117 19.30 -6.29 8.75
CA THR A 117 19.01 -6.94 10.03
C THR A 117 19.88 -6.40 11.16
N GLY A 118 21.17 -6.17 10.89
CA GLY A 118 22.10 -5.58 11.86
C GLY A 118 21.79 -4.13 12.28
N THR A 119 20.84 -3.46 11.60
CA THR A 119 20.40 -2.10 11.94
C THR A 119 18.99 -2.04 12.54
N ILE A 120 18.27 -3.16 12.67
CA ILE A 120 16.91 -3.21 13.24
C ILE A 120 16.86 -2.51 14.61
N ARG A 121 17.77 -2.87 15.53
CA ARG A 121 17.82 -2.30 16.89
C ARG A 121 17.97 -0.78 16.88
N LYS A 122 18.80 -0.25 15.97
CA LYS A 122 19.00 1.21 15.82
C LYS A 122 17.72 1.91 15.39
N HIS A 123 17.01 1.35 14.42
CA HIS A 123 15.80 1.94 13.85
C HIS A 123 14.57 1.86 14.78
N PHE A 124 14.54 0.89 15.70
CA PHE A 124 13.47 0.72 16.68
C PHE A 124 13.80 1.28 18.08
N LYS A 125 14.99 1.86 18.30
CA LYS A 125 15.45 2.32 19.62
C LYS A 125 14.51 3.33 20.30
N LYS A 126 13.89 4.23 19.53
CA LYS A 126 12.97 5.24 20.07
C LYS A 126 11.52 4.74 19.95
N ALA A 127 10.79 4.77 21.05
CA ALA A 127 9.35 4.52 21.07
C ALA A 127 8.62 5.65 20.35
N ARG A 128 8.17 5.38 19.12
CA ARG A 128 7.44 6.32 18.27
C ARG A 128 6.37 5.56 17.50
N MET A 129 5.14 6.07 17.54
CA MET A 129 4.00 5.49 16.85
C MET A 129 3.60 6.36 15.67
N ASP A 130 3.13 5.71 14.61
CA ASP A 130 2.54 6.34 13.42
C ASP A 130 1.41 5.40 12.98
N PRO A 131 0.21 5.91 12.62
CA PRO A 131 -0.91 5.08 12.18
C PRO A 131 -0.59 4.16 11.00
N ARG A 132 0.37 4.53 10.15
CA ARG A 132 0.82 3.73 9.00
C ARG A 132 1.74 2.58 9.37
N SER A 133 2.25 2.55 10.60
CA SER A 133 3.19 1.56 11.08
C SER A 133 2.49 0.42 11.81
N HIS A 134 2.75 -0.81 11.37
CA HIS A 134 2.24 -2.03 12.01
C HIS A 134 3.07 -2.53 13.21
N ALA A 135 4.06 -1.75 13.67
CA ALA A 135 4.84 -2.09 14.86
C ALA A 135 3.97 -2.06 16.12
N ARG A 136 3.99 -3.14 16.91
CA ARG A 136 3.26 -3.23 18.19
C ARG A 136 3.99 -2.43 19.28
N PRO A 137 3.27 -1.74 20.20
CA PRO A 137 3.87 -1.10 21.36
C PRO A 137 4.69 -2.05 22.25
N SER A 138 4.36 -3.35 22.24
CA SER A 138 5.07 -4.40 22.99
C SER A 138 6.57 -4.47 22.69
N ILE A 139 7.04 -3.98 21.53
CA ILE A 139 8.47 -3.89 21.20
C ILE A 139 9.26 -3.18 22.30
N TRP A 140 8.73 -2.06 22.80
CA TRP A 140 9.44 -1.21 23.76
C TRP A 140 9.28 -1.68 25.20
N HIS A 141 8.23 -2.45 25.50
CA HIS A 141 8.06 -3.12 26.79
C HIS A 141 8.94 -4.37 26.91
N ALA A 142 9.05 -5.16 25.83
CA ALA A 142 9.85 -6.38 25.77
C ALA A 142 11.18 -6.18 25.01
N TRP A 143 11.84 -5.04 25.24
CA TRP A 143 13.01 -4.61 24.45
C TRP A 143 14.16 -5.63 24.42
N LYS A 144 14.39 -6.37 25.52
CA LYS A 144 15.43 -7.42 25.58
C LYS A 144 15.14 -8.54 24.59
N ASP A 145 13.91 -9.04 24.55
CA ASP A 145 13.48 -10.10 23.63
C ASP A 145 13.48 -9.60 22.18
N PHE A 146 12.97 -8.39 21.92
CA PHE A 146 13.04 -7.78 20.58
C PHE A 146 14.47 -7.71 20.04
N LYS A 147 15.43 -7.26 20.87
CA LYS A 147 16.86 -7.25 20.50
C LYS A 147 17.37 -8.65 20.20
N ALA A 148 17.07 -9.63 21.05
CA ALA A 148 17.51 -11.02 20.84
C ALA A 148 16.97 -11.59 19.51
N ARG A 149 15.71 -11.33 19.16
CA ARG A 149 15.14 -11.75 17.87
C ARG A 149 15.80 -11.05 16.69
N ALA A 150 16.10 -9.75 16.82
CA ALA A 150 16.83 -9.01 15.78
C ALA A 150 18.24 -9.58 15.56
N ASP A 151 18.94 -9.93 16.64
CA ASP A 151 20.28 -10.53 16.57
C ASP A 151 20.24 -11.95 15.97
N THR A 152 19.21 -12.74 16.31
CA THR A 152 18.96 -14.04 15.68
C THR A 152 18.72 -13.91 14.17
N ALA A 153 17.96 -12.90 13.73
CA ALA A 153 17.74 -12.65 12.31
C ALA A 153 19.03 -12.21 11.59
N GLU A 154 19.88 -11.41 12.25
CA GLU A 154 21.20 -11.07 11.73
C GLU A 154 22.10 -12.30 11.58
N ALA A 155 22.18 -13.14 12.62
CA ALA A 155 22.95 -14.38 12.59
C ALA A 155 22.45 -15.33 11.48
N ALA A 156 21.12 -15.49 11.33
CA ALA A 156 20.54 -16.31 10.28
C ALA A 156 20.87 -15.76 8.87
N ALA A 157 20.85 -14.43 8.70
CA ALA A 157 21.25 -13.81 7.43
C ALA A 157 22.74 -14.04 7.11
N ARG A 158 23.60 -14.06 8.14
CA ARG A 158 25.02 -14.41 8.00
C ARG A 158 25.20 -15.90 7.69
N ASN A 159 24.38 -16.79 8.25
CA ASN A 159 24.47 -18.23 8.00
C ASN A 159 23.82 -18.69 6.69
N LEU A 160 23.01 -17.83 6.05
CA LEU A 160 22.41 -18.11 4.76
C LEU A 160 23.47 -18.46 3.70
N SER A 161 23.32 -19.60 3.03
CA SER A 161 24.21 -20.01 1.94
C SER A 161 23.64 -19.62 0.59
N THR A 162 24.45 -18.92 -0.20
CA THR A 162 24.11 -18.48 -1.56
C THR A 162 25.04 -19.11 -2.61
N ARG A 163 25.69 -20.23 -2.26
CA ARG A 163 26.68 -20.91 -3.13
C ARG A 163 26.04 -21.71 -4.25
N SER A 164 24.83 -22.22 -4.04
CA SER A 164 24.07 -23.01 -5.01
C SER A 164 22.61 -23.05 -4.62
N LEU A 165 21.73 -23.41 -5.56
CA LEU A 165 20.30 -23.56 -5.27
C LEU A 165 20.00 -24.60 -4.18
N PRO A 166 20.62 -25.80 -4.14
CA PRO A 166 20.43 -26.74 -3.03
C PRO A 166 20.89 -26.17 -1.68
N ALA A 167 22.01 -25.45 -1.64
CA ALA A 167 22.50 -24.84 -0.41
C ALA A 167 21.60 -23.70 0.08
N LEU A 168 21.04 -22.91 -0.86
CA LEU A 168 20.04 -21.89 -0.57
C LEU A 168 18.78 -22.53 0.02
N ARG A 169 18.21 -23.55 -0.65
CA ARG A 169 17.03 -24.29 -0.17
C ARG A 169 17.20 -24.85 1.23
N ARG A 170 18.38 -25.36 1.56
CA ARG A 170 18.69 -25.91 2.89
C ARG A 170 18.77 -24.84 3.99
N THR A 171 19.22 -23.63 3.67
CA THR A 171 19.56 -22.61 4.68
C THR A 171 18.55 -21.47 4.78
N LEU A 172 17.82 -21.16 3.71
CA LEU A 172 16.82 -20.09 3.68
C LEU A 172 15.67 -20.27 4.70
N PRO A 173 15.14 -21.48 4.96
CA PRO A 173 14.05 -21.67 5.93
C PRO A 173 14.38 -21.17 7.34
N SER A 174 15.62 -21.36 7.81
CA SER A 174 16.05 -20.87 9.13
C SER A 174 15.98 -19.33 9.23
N LEU A 175 16.40 -18.63 8.17
CA LEU A 175 16.26 -17.18 8.10
C LEU A 175 14.78 -16.77 8.08
N MET A 176 13.94 -17.43 7.28
CA MET A 176 12.51 -17.14 7.25
C MET A 176 11.87 -17.29 8.64
N GLN A 177 12.19 -18.36 9.36
CA GLN A 177 11.68 -18.59 10.71
C GLN A 177 12.08 -17.48 11.69
N SER A 178 13.31 -16.96 11.59
CA SER A 178 13.75 -15.84 12.42
C SER A 178 12.93 -14.56 12.17
N CYS A 179 12.54 -14.31 10.92
CA CYS A 179 11.68 -13.18 10.57
C CYS A 179 10.26 -13.37 11.13
N LEU A 180 9.67 -14.57 10.93
CA LEU A 180 8.32 -14.91 11.38
C LEU A 180 8.18 -14.81 12.90
N SER A 181 9.13 -15.42 13.62
CA SER A 181 9.19 -15.38 15.09
C SER A 181 9.14 -13.96 15.67
N CYS A 182 9.79 -12.99 15.02
CA CYS A 182 9.72 -11.59 15.42
C CYS A 182 8.37 -10.96 15.03
N HIS A 183 7.90 -11.20 13.80
CA HIS A 183 6.67 -10.61 13.29
C HIS A 183 5.42 -11.07 14.03
N GLU A 184 5.29 -12.37 14.35
CA GLU A 184 4.18 -12.91 15.15
C GLU A 184 4.05 -12.19 16.51
N THR A 185 5.19 -11.83 17.10
CA THR A 185 5.23 -11.17 18.42
C THR A 185 5.04 -9.66 18.32
N TYR A 186 5.62 -9.01 17.31
CA TYR A 186 5.84 -7.56 17.31
C TYR A 186 5.25 -6.79 16.13
N ARG A 187 4.63 -7.47 15.17
CA ARG A 187 3.99 -6.83 14.01
C ARG A 187 2.51 -7.19 13.95
N ASN A 188 1.66 -6.19 13.88
CA ASN A 188 0.26 -6.40 13.54
C ASN A 188 0.17 -6.86 12.08
N THR A 189 -0.48 -7.98 11.83
CA THR A 189 -0.97 -8.31 10.49
C THR A 189 -2.14 -7.39 10.18
N PRO A 190 -2.16 -6.67 9.05
CA PRO A 190 -3.39 -6.02 8.62
C PRO A 190 -4.45 -7.11 8.42
N ASN A 191 -5.60 -6.94 9.08
CA ASN A 191 -6.72 -7.85 8.92
C ASN A 191 -7.15 -7.80 7.45
N SER A 192 -7.10 -8.92 6.73
CA SER A 192 -7.60 -9.01 5.35
C SER A 192 -9.13 -9.05 5.27
N PHE A 193 -9.83 -8.64 6.32
CA PHE A 193 -11.29 -8.74 6.49
C PHE A 193 -11.89 -7.43 7.03
N THR A 194 -11.46 -6.29 6.50
CA THR A 194 -12.15 -5.02 6.71
C THR A 194 -12.22 -4.29 5.38
N THR A 195 -12.90 -4.91 4.43
CA THR A 195 -13.56 -4.20 3.32
C THR A 195 -14.75 -3.45 3.91
N HIS A 196 -14.90 -2.22 3.44
CA HIS A 196 -15.93 -1.22 3.76
C HIS A 196 -17.34 -1.77 4.02
#